data_AF-A0A4Q4W557-F1
#
_entry.id   AF-A0A4Q4W557-F1
#
_cell.length_a   1.000
_cell.length_b   1.000
_cell.length_c   1.000
_cell.angle_alpha   90.00
_cell.angle_beta   90.00
_cell.angle_gamma   90.00
#
_symmetry.space_group_name_H-M   'P 1'
#
loop_
_entity.id
_entity.type
_entity.pdbx_description
1 polymer ?
#
loop_
_entity_poly.entity_id
_entity_poly.type
_entity_poly.pdbx_seq_one_letter_code
_entity_poly.pdbx_strand_id
1 'polypeptide(L)'
;MGNPMLKGLLASLAVTHQTFASQSTYNLTLHLPSQRPTWAQKLSPHLAGFSLETDRWPDWAGWEIGKPNEFFNQLLLNFAERTGHMPFLRVGANFEDRGSVDLGLQVMNATYPDPTDNVPNPEADHIYIGRDWYALLGNLPAGTPFMWGLNLKYLDKAETVAHARLLAQAFQGERANLTKHVKLANVEIGNEPDFYDPTRSGIQGPYGKPLNNLIFDLNIYVGNWCFQVLTAGTSRLQMLPRTAFIQEPSFI
;
A
#
# COMPACT_ATOMS: atom_id res chain seq x y z
N MET A 1 44.23 -52.37 -63.60
CA MET A 1 43.39 -52.01 -62.45
C MET A 1 44.04 -50.81 -61.77
N GLY A 2 43.42 -49.63 -61.86
CA GLY A 2 43.94 -48.36 -61.34
C GLY A 2 43.02 -47.23 -61.77
N ASN A 3 41.92 -47.07 -61.02
CA ASN A 3 40.85 -46.09 -61.24
C ASN A 3 41.30 -44.67 -60.75
N PRO A 4 40.55 -43.58 -61.01
CA PRO A 4 41.04 -42.39 -61.67
C PRO A 4 41.08 -41.16 -60.72
N MET A 5 41.35 -39.99 -61.30
CA MET A 5 41.00 -38.66 -60.75
C MET A 5 41.87 -38.13 -59.61
N LEU A 6 43.05 -37.65 -60.01
CA LEU A 6 43.61 -36.43 -59.45
C LEU A 6 42.74 -35.25 -59.91
N LYS A 7 41.76 -34.85 -59.10
CA LYS A 7 41.08 -33.54 -59.21
C LYS A 7 41.11 -32.89 -57.84
N GLY A 8 42.03 -31.93 -57.69
CA GLY A 8 42.05 -31.03 -56.55
C GLY A 8 40.72 -30.29 -56.48
N LEU A 9 39.97 -30.53 -55.42
CA LEU A 9 38.81 -29.73 -55.07
C LEU A 9 39.22 -28.85 -53.88
N LEU A 10 39.49 -27.58 -54.19
CA LEU A 10 39.51 -26.50 -53.21
C LEU A 10 38.08 -26.39 -52.64
N ALA A 11 37.82 -27.01 -51.50
CA ALA A 11 36.62 -26.73 -50.73
C ALA A 11 36.87 -25.45 -49.92
N SER A 12 36.46 -24.33 -50.49
CA SER A 12 36.32 -23.04 -49.82
C SER A 12 35.47 -23.19 -48.56
N LEU A 13 36.10 -23.03 -47.39
CA LEU A 13 35.40 -22.84 -46.13
C LEU A 13 34.83 -21.41 -46.14
N ALA A 14 33.64 -21.25 -46.71
CA ALA A 14 32.91 -20.00 -46.60
C ALA A 14 32.45 -19.87 -45.13
N VAL A 15 33.18 -19.09 -44.35
CA VAL A 15 32.71 -18.56 -43.08
C VAL A 15 31.48 -17.72 -43.40
N THR A 16 30.30 -18.24 -43.10
CA THR A 16 29.07 -17.46 -43.03
C THR A 16 29.25 -16.41 -41.94
N HIS A 17 29.71 -15.22 -42.35
CA HIS A 17 29.55 -14.03 -41.53
C HIS A 17 28.05 -13.85 -41.36
N GLN A 18 27.54 -14.19 -40.17
CA GLN A 18 26.24 -13.71 -39.75
C GLN A 18 26.33 -12.19 -39.80
N THR A 19 25.69 -11.58 -40.78
CA THR A 19 25.49 -10.15 -40.82
C THR A 19 24.63 -9.82 -39.61
N PHE A 20 25.25 -9.33 -38.55
CA PHE A 20 24.52 -8.65 -37.49
C PHE A 20 23.62 -7.62 -38.17
N ALA A 21 22.31 -7.76 -37.98
CA ALA A 21 21.35 -6.80 -38.50
C ALA A 21 21.78 -5.41 -38.03
N SER A 22 21.91 -4.48 -38.99
CA SER A 22 22.21 -3.08 -38.70
C SER A 22 21.16 -2.56 -37.74
N GLN A 23 21.54 -2.39 -36.47
CA GLN A 23 20.65 -1.88 -35.44
C GLN A 23 20.32 -0.44 -35.85
N SER A 24 19.06 -0.21 -36.21
CA SER A 24 18.62 1.10 -36.69
C SER A 24 18.82 2.12 -35.57
N THR A 25 19.79 3.01 -35.73
CA THR A 25 20.04 4.11 -34.81
C THR A 25 19.01 5.20 -35.06
N TYR A 26 18.09 5.41 -34.13
CA TYR A 26 17.15 6.52 -34.16
C TYR A 26 17.74 7.70 -33.38
N ASN A 27 17.95 8.82 -34.07
CA ASN A 27 18.33 10.07 -33.41
C ASN A 27 17.06 10.79 -32.95
N LEU A 28 16.75 10.70 -31.67
CA LEU A 28 15.67 11.46 -31.04
C LEU A 28 16.25 12.75 -30.45
N THR A 29 15.76 13.90 -30.92
CA THR A 29 16.05 15.19 -30.29
C THR A 29 14.88 15.57 -29.40
N LEU A 30 15.12 15.69 -28.09
CA LEU A 30 14.14 16.17 -27.12
C LEU A 30 14.31 17.67 -26.92
N HIS A 31 13.28 18.45 -27.25
CA HIS A 31 13.25 19.88 -26.96
C HIS A 31 12.60 20.12 -25.60
N LEU A 32 13.41 20.48 -24.60
CA LEU A 32 12.89 20.88 -23.30
C LEU A 32 12.47 22.37 -23.36
N PRO A 33 11.25 22.72 -22.91
CA PRO A 33 10.82 24.11 -22.90
C PRO A 33 11.68 24.91 -21.90
N SER A 34 12.09 26.12 -22.30
CA SER A 34 12.91 27.02 -21.47
C SER A 34 12.15 27.63 -20.30
N GLN A 35 10.82 27.48 -20.28
CA GLN A 35 9.93 27.90 -19.20
C GLN A 35 8.92 26.79 -18.90
N ARG A 36 8.44 26.75 -17.66
CA ARG A 36 7.36 25.83 -17.26
C ARG A 36 6.11 26.13 -18.11
N PRO A 37 5.58 25.17 -18.88
CA PRO A 37 4.32 25.36 -19.60
C PRO A 37 3.16 25.70 -18.65
N THR A 38 2.17 26.48 -19.10
CA THR A 38 1.03 26.90 -18.28
C THR A 38 0.17 25.75 -17.78
N TRP A 39 0.18 24.61 -18.49
CA TRP A 39 -0.52 23.38 -18.11
C TRP A 39 0.27 22.48 -17.17
N ALA A 40 1.56 22.75 -16.95
CA ALA A 40 2.40 21.88 -16.13
C ALA A 40 2.08 22.08 -14.64
N GLN A 41 1.78 20.98 -13.95
CA GLN A 41 1.50 20.97 -12.52
C GLN A 41 2.77 20.74 -11.71
N LYS A 42 2.73 21.15 -10.43
CA LYS A 42 3.80 20.79 -9.49
C LYS A 42 3.72 19.29 -9.22
N LEU A 43 4.88 18.64 -9.26
CA LEU A 43 5.01 17.25 -8.84
C LEU A 43 4.78 17.14 -7.34
N SER A 44 4.01 16.14 -6.91
CA SER A 44 3.84 15.86 -5.49
C SER A 44 5.18 15.46 -4.86
N PRO A 45 5.52 15.97 -3.66
CA PRO A 45 6.70 15.50 -2.93
C PRO A 45 6.57 14.04 -2.47
N HIS A 46 5.36 13.47 -2.53
CA HIS A 46 5.06 12.08 -2.15
C HIS A 46 4.95 11.15 -3.37
N LEU A 47 5.59 11.48 -4.51
CA LEU A 47 5.58 10.59 -5.69
C LEU A 47 6.20 9.22 -5.38
N ALA A 48 7.19 9.19 -4.49
CA ALA A 48 7.82 7.97 -4.03
C ALA A 48 7.48 7.73 -2.56
N GLY A 49 7.13 6.49 -2.25
CA GLY A 49 6.67 6.02 -0.95
C GLY A 49 6.73 4.50 -0.88
N PHE A 50 6.27 3.95 0.22
CA PHE A 50 6.25 2.50 0.44
C PHE A 50 4.82 2.00 0.55
N SER A 51 4.53 0.87 -0.09
CA SER A 51 3.36 0.05 0.24
C SER A 51 3.85 -1.13 1.06
N LEU A 52 3.29 -1.31 2.25
CA LEU A 52 3.68 -2.34 3.22
C LEU A 52 2.50 -3.26 3.48
N GLU A 53 2.77 -4.56 3.50
CA GLU A 53 1.80 -5.56 3.95
C GLU A 53 1.55 -5.41 5.45
N THR A 54 0.27 -5.49 5.83
CA THR A 54 -0.13 -5.43 7.24
C THR A 54 0.28 -6.68 8.02
N ASP A 55 0.51 -7.81 7.37
CA ASP A 55 0.75 -9.08 8.06
C ASP A 55 2.02 -9.07 8.93
N ARG A 56 3.03 -8.33 8.49
CA ARG A 56 4.31 -8.16 9.17
C ARG A 56 4.50 -6.77 9.75
N TRP A 57 3.41 -6.08 10.11
CA TRP A 57 3.52 -4.71 10.62
C TRP A 57 4.58 -4.52 11.73
N PRO A 58 4.72 -5.41 12.73
CA PRO A 58 5.74 -5.25 13.76
C PRO A 58 7.18 -5.45 13.28
N ASP A 59 7.41 -6.13 12.14
CA ASP A 59 8.73 -6.19 11.54
C ASP A 59 9.15 -4.82 11.00
N TRP A 60 8.19 -3.97 10.60
CA TRP A 60 8.47 -2.61 10.14
C TRP A 60 8.52 -1.61 11.29
N ALA A 61 7.54 -1.66 12.20
CA ALA A 61 7.38 -0.67 13.25
C ALA A 61 8.12 -1.02 14.55
N GLY A 62 8.54 -2.27 14.72
CA GLY A 62 9.03 -2.83 15.98
C GLY A 62 7.93 -3.60 16.73
N TRP A 63 8.36 -4.60 17.49
CA TRP A 63 7.48 -5.58 18.16
C TRP A 63 6.81 -5.06 19.43
N GLU A 64 7.21 -3.89 19.93
CA GLU A 64 6.66 -3.30 21.15
C GLU A 64 6.65 -1.76 21.05
N ILE A 65 5.73 -1.12 21.75
CA ILE A 65 5.68 0.36 21.85
C ILE A 65 6.96 0.87 22.52
N GLY A 66 7.58 1.87 21.91
CA GLY A 66 8.83 2.45 22.39
C GLY A 66 10.08 1.63 22.03
N LYS A 67 9.93 0.53 21.29
CA LYS A 67 11.03 -0.27 20.75
C LYS A 67 10.99 -0.26 19.21
N PRO A 68 11.37 0.86 18.56
CA PRO A 68 11.28 0.99 17.12
C PRO A 68 12.22 0.03 16.40
N ASN A 69 11.87 -0.36 15.17
CA ASN A 69 12.85 -0.93 14.25
C ASN A 69 13.78 0.19 13.76
N GLU A 70 15.00 0.22 14.31
CA GLU A 70 16.01 1.23 13.99
C GLU A 70 16.42 1.20 12.51
N PHE A 71 16.50 0.01 11.90
CA PHE A 71 16.85 -0.11 10.48
C PHE A 71 15.79 0.53 9.58
N PHE A 72 14.52 0.23 9.81
CA PHE A 72 13.44 0.81 9.02
C PHE A 72 13.35 2.32 9.23
N ASN A 73 13.44 2.79 10.48
CA ASN A 73 13.47 4.22 10.76
C ASN A 73 14.63 4.94 10.07
N GLN A 74 15.84 4.37 10.09
CA GLN A 74 16.99 4.95 9.39
C GLN A 74 16.77 5.00 7.88
N LEU A 75 16.12 3.99 7.29
CA LEU A 75 15.75 3.97 5.88
C LEU A 75 14.79 5.12 5.55
N LEU A 76 13.75 5.33 6.36
CA LEU A 76 12.80 6.44 6.17
C LEU A 76 13.49 7.81 6.28
N LEU A 77 14.39 7.97 7.25
CA LEU A 77 15.16 9.20 7.43
C LEU A 77 16.11 9.48 6.26
N ASN A 78 16.83 8.45 5.77
CA ASN A 78 17.69 8.56 4.59
C ASN A 78 16.89 8.94 3.34
N PHE A 79 15.68 8.41 3.20
CA PHE A 79 14.78 8.78 2.12
C PHE A 79 14.37 10.26 2.24
N ALA A 80 14.02 10.69 3.45
CA ALA A 80 13.62 12.06 3.71
C ALA A 80 14.75 13.06 3.46
N GLU A 81 15.98 12.73 3.83
CA GLU A 81 17.17 13.55 3.54
C GLU A 81 17.35 13.77 2.03
N ARG A 82 17.08 12.74 1.22
CA ARG A 82 17.26 12.78 -0.24
C ARG A 82 16.13 13.49 -0.98
N THR A 83 14.91 13.41 -0.45
CA THR A 83 13.70 13.92 -1.12
C THR A 83 13.16 15.20 -0.51
N GLY A 84 13.69 15.62 0.65
CA GLY A 84 13.24 16.78 1.42
C GLY A 84 11.98 16.53 2.26
N HIS A 85 11.38 15.33 2.19
CA HIS A 85 10.13 15.00 2.87
C HIS A 85 10.11 13.54 3.32
N MET A 86 9.46 13.26 4.46
CA MET A 86 9.22 11.88 4.87
C MET A 86 8.45 11.11 3.78
N PRO A 87 8.85 9.86 3.47
CA PRO A 87 8.12 9.03 2.52
C PRO A 87 6.69 8.79 3.01
N PHE A 88 5.74 8.80 2.07
CA PHE A 88 4.37 8.40 2.38
C PHE A 88 4.30 6.87 2.48
N LEU A 89 3.68 6.35 3.53
CA LEU A 89 3.46 4.91 3.71
C LEU A 89 1.99 4.56 3.43
N ARG A 90 1.74 3.55 2.61
CA ARG A 90 0.45 2.86 2.53
C ARG A 90 0.60 1.52 3.23
N VAL A 91 -0.10 1.32 4.34
CA VAL A 91 -0.06 0.07 5.10
C VAL A 91 -1.40 -0.63 4.91
N GLY A 92 -1.43 -1.76 4.21
CA GLY A 92 -2.67 -2.44 3.84
C GLY A 92 -2.39 -3.75 3.10
N ALA A 93 -2.87 -3.82 1.86
CA ALA A 93 -2.67 -4.88 0.87
C ALA A 93 -3.49 -6.15 1.14
N ASN A 94 -3.12 -7.30 0.56
CA ASN A 94 -3.98 -8.49 0.53
C ASN A 94 -4.45 -8.92 1.93
N PHE A 95 -3.59 -8.71 2.93
CA PHE A 95 -3.89 -9.11 4.29
C PHE A 95 -4.83 -8.14 5.02
N GLU A 96 -5.00 -6.91 4.54
CA GLU A 96 -5.91 -5.90 5.10
C GLU A 96 -7.29 -6.50 5.45
N ASP A 97 -7.79 -7.39 4.59
CA ASP A 97 -9.14 -7.96 4.68
C ASP A 97 -9.25 -9.32 5.41
N ARG A 98 -8.16 -9.79 6.04
CA ARG A 98 -8.08 -11.13 6.66
C ARG A 98 -7.79 -11.12 8.15
N GLY A 99 -7.50 -9.97 8.73
CA GLY A 99 -7.23 -9.83 10.17
C GLY A 99 -8.47 -10.02 11.05
N SER A 100 -8.27 -10.29 12.33
CA SER A 100 -9.32 -10.19 13.35
C SER A 100 -8.78 -9.53 14.62
N VAL A 101 -9.61 -8.77 15.32
CA VAL A 101 -9.23 -8.12 16.58
C VAL A 101 -9.37 -9.11 17.73
N ASP A 102 -8.29 -9.31 18.48
CA ASP A 102 -8.28 -10.01 19.76
C ASP A 102 -7.57 -9.15 20.81
N LEU A 103 -8.36 -8.47 21.64
CA LEU A 103 -7.84 -7.58 22.69
C LEU A 103 -7.22 -8.34 23.89
N GLY A 104 -7.27 -9.67 23.90
CA GLY A 104 -6.47 -10.51 24.79
C GLY A 104 -4.98 -10.48 24.43
N LEU A 105 -4.66 -10.16 23.17
CA LEU A 105 -3.29 -9.99 22.70
C LEU A 105 -2.79 -8.56 22.93
N GLN A 106 -1.48 -8.45 23.16
CA GLN A 106 -0.83 -7.14 23.23
C GLN A 106 -0.66 -6.54 21.83
N VAL A 107 0.11 -7.18 20.95
CA VAL A 107 0.40 -6.63 19.61
C VAL A 107 -0.26 -7.45 18.51
N MET A 108 0.13 -8.71 18.35
CA MET A 108 -0.43 -9.60 17.34
C MET A 108 -0.13 -11.06 17.67
N ASN A 109 -0.84 -11.96 16.98
CA ASN A 109 -0.47 -13.36 16.81
C ASN A 109 -0.78 -13.76 15.36
N ALA A 110 0.17 -14.36 14.66
CA ALA A 110 0.04 -14.71 13.25
C ALA A 110 0.52 -16.14 13.00
N THR A 111 -0.14 -16.83 12.07
CA THR A 111 0.28 -18.13 11.56
C THR A 111 0.71 -17.96 10.11
N TYR A 112 1.91 -18.42 9.78
CA TYR A 112 2.45 -18.40 8.42
C TYR A 112 2.63 -19.84 7.92
N PRO A 113 2.32 -20.12 6.65
CA PRO A 113 2.75 -21.35 5.99
C PRO A 113 4.27 -21.49 6.01
N ASP A 114 4.75 -22.72 5.87
CA ASP A 114 6.17 -22.97 5.63
C ASP A 114 6.58 -22.36 4.27
N PRO A 115 7.71 -21.62 4.22
CA PRO A 115 8.26 -21.15 2.95
C PRO A 115 8.52 -22.29 1.96
N THR A 116 8.32 -22.01 0.68
CA THR A 116 8.65 -22.92 -0.42
C THR A 116 9.57 -22.23 -1.42
N ASP A 117 10.23 -22.97 -2.31
CA ASP A 117 11.09 -22.38 -3.36
C ASP A 117 10.32 -21.38 -4.25
N ASN A 118 9.02 -21.61 -4.44
CA ASN A 118 8.15 -20.74 -5.24
C ASN A 118 7.57 -19.56 -4.44
N VAL A 119 7.46 -19.71 -3.12
CA VAL A 119 6.91 -18.71 -2.20
C VAL A 119 7.82 -18.64 -0.97
N PRO A 120 8.99 -17.98 -1.08
CA PRO A 120 9.97 -17.94 0.01
C PRO A 120 9.52 -17.05 1.17
N ASN A 121 8.55 -16.15 0.95
CA ASN A 121 7.96 -15.29 1.97
C ASN A 121 6.43 -15.38 1.89
N PRO A 122 5.82 -16.43 2.45
CA PRO A 122 4.37 -16.61 2.38
C PRO A 122 3.64 -15.53 3.20
N GLU A 123 2.49 -15.09 2.71
CA GLU A 123 1.55 -14.28 3.51
C GLU A 123 1.05 -15.09 4.71
N ALA A 124 0.63 -14.40 5.78
CA ALA A 124 -0.02 -15.09 6.90
C ALA A 124 -1.33 -15.76 6.47
N ASP A 125 -1.58 -16.98 6.96
CA ASP A 125 -2.88 -17.64 6.82
C ASP A 125 -3.95 -16.89 7.63
N HIS A 126 -3.60 -16.51 8.86
CA HIS A 126 -4.48 -15.80 9.80
C HIS A 126 -3.65 -14.91 10.72
N ILE A 127 -4.24 -13.77 11.12
CA ILE A 127 -3.65 -12.85 12.09
C ILE A 127 -4.72 -12.33 13.02
N TYR A 128 -4.41 -12.37 14.30
CA TYR A 128 -5.11 -11.66 15.34
C TYR A 128 -4.32 -10.42 15.72
N ILE A 129 -4.95 -9.26 15.71
CA ILE A 129 -4.33 -7.99 16.13
C ILE A 129 -4.79 -7.61 17.54
N GLY A 130 -3.83 -7.16 18.33
CA GLY A 130 -4.00 -6.83 19.74
C GLY A 130 -4.10 -5.33 20.01
N ARG A 131 -4.24 -4.99 21.28
CA ARG A 131 -4.49 -3.61 21.77
C ARG A 131 -3.47 -2.57 21.32
N ASP A 132 -2.24 -2.98 21.08
CA ASP A 132 -1.10 -2.12 20.79
C ASP A 132 -0.81 -2.02 19.29
N TRP A 133 -1.47 -2.82 18.44
CA TRP A 133 -1.20 -2.94 17.00
C TRP A 133 -1.06 -1.59 16.28
N TYR A 134 -2.09 -0.75 16.37
CA TYR A 134 -2.08 0.59 15.77
C TYR A 134 -1.21 1.58 16.55
N ALA A 135 -0.98 1.35 17.85
CA ALA A 135 -0.11 2.21 18.65
C ALA A 135 1.38 2.06 18.28
N LEU A 136 1.76 0.95 17.62
CA LEU A 136 3.11 0.79 17.05
C LEU A 136 3.45 1.86 16.01
N LEU A 137 2.45 2.55 15.41
CA LEU A 137 2.71 3.72 14.56
C LEU A 137 3.50 4.81 15.29
N GLY A 138 3.42 4.86 16.63
CA GLY A 138 4.23 5.74 17.47
C GLY A 138 5.73 5.40 17.52
N ASN A 139 6.17 4.32 16.89
CA ASN A 139 7.59 4.00 16.75
C ASN A 139 8.21 4.60 15.49
N LEU A 140 7.41 5.11 14.54
CA LEU A 140 7.92 5.71 13.31
C LEU A 140 8.53 7.10 13.58
N PRO A 141 9.40 7.62 12.70
CA PRO A 141 9.94 8.95 12.87
C PRO A 141 8.85 10.03 12.81
N ALA A 142 9.07 11.12 13.54
CA ALA A 142 8.15 12.25 13.55
C ALA A 142 7.90 12.82 12.15
N GLY A 143 6.66 13.19 11.87
CA GLY A 143 6.22 13.72 10.59
C GLY A 143 5.96 12.67 9.52
N THR A 144 6.14 11.38 9.79
CA THR A 144 5.81 10.30 8.83
C THR A 144 4.32 10.35 8.47
N PRO A 145 3.97 10.60 7.19
CA PRO A 145 2.59 10.53 6.72
C PRO A 145 2.26 9.12 6.25
N PHE A 146 1.04 8.67 6.54
CA PHE A 146 0.60 7.35 6.09
C PHE A 146 -0.90 7.27 5.83
N MET A 147 -1.23 6.31 4.98
CA MET A 147 -2.57 5.75 4.78
C MET A 147 -2.61 4.39 5.47
N TRP A 148 -3.72 4.11 6.15
CA TRP A 148 -3.92 2.81 6.79
C TRP A 148 -5.15 2.09 6.23
N GLY A 149 -4.97 0.82 5.87
CA GLY A 149 -6.01 -0.10 5.44
C GLY A 149 -6.86 -0.65 6.57
N LEU A 150 -8.17 -0.43 6.51
CA LEU A 150 -9.15 -1.01 7.40
C LEU A 150 -9.80 -2.21 6.74
N ASN A 151 -9.71 -3.32 7.46
CA ASN A 151 -10.35 -4.56 7.13
C ASN A 151 -11.84 -4.39 6.80
N LEU A 152 -12.18 -4.52 5.52
CA LEU A 152 -13.56 -4.51 5.04
C LEU A 152 -14.19 -5.91 5.11
N LYS A 153 -13.43 -6.92 5.58
CA LYS A 153 -13.73 -8.33 5.83
C LYS A 153 -14.99 -8.76 5.12
N TYR A 154 -14.85 -9.51 4.03
CA TYR A 154 -15.96 -10.06 3.28
C TYR A 154 -17.10 -10.56 4.20
N LEU A 155 -18.12 -9.70 4.38
CA LEU A 155 -19.37 -9.89 5.14
C LEU A 155 -19.36 -9.77 6.68
N ASP A 156 -18.27 -9.39 7.37
CA ASP A 156 -18.26 -9.20 8.84
C ASP A 156 -18.05 -7.74 9.27
N LYS A 157 -19.16 -7.01 9.36
CA LYS A 157 -19.19 -5.60 9.77
C LYS A 157 -18.68 -5.37 11.18
N ALA A 158 -18.84 -6.35 12.09
CA ALA A 158 -18.42 -6.18 13.48
C ALA A 158 -16.89 -6.08 13.57
N GLU A 159 -16.19 -6.83 12.72
CA GLU A 159 -14.74 -6.79 12.61
C GLU A 159 -14.24 -5.44 12.08
N THR A 160 -14.83 -4.94 10.98
CA THR A 160 -14.50 -3.61 10.43
C THR A 160 -14.66 -2.53 11.50
N VAL A 161 -15.77 -2.59 12.27
CA VAL A 161 -16.01 -1.66 13.39
C VAL A 161 -14.96 -1.82 14.48
N ALA A 162 -14.54 -3.04 14.81
CA ALA A 162 -13.51 -3.30 15.81
C ALA A 162 -12.16 -2.69 15.41
N HIS A 163 -11.73 -2.92 14.17
CA HIS A 163 -10.51 -2.30 13.61
C HIS A 163 -10.60 -0.77 13.61
N ALA A 164 -11.72 -0.20 13.14
CA ALA A 164 -11.93 1.24 13.11
C ALA A 164 -11.88 1.87 14.52
N ARG A 165 -12.50 1.21 15.51
CA ARG A 165 -12.45 1.65 16.92
C ARG A 165 -11.03 1.59 17.48
N LEU A 166 -10.29 0.54 17.18
CA LEU A 166 -8.92 0.39 17.69
C LEU A 166 -7.96 1.41 17.06
N LEU A 167 -8.10 1.68 15.75
CA LEU A 167 -7.39 2.76 15.07
C LEU A 167 -7.76 4.14 15.67
N ALA A 168 -9.05 4.39 15.90
CA ALA A 168 -9.50 5.63 16.54
C ALA A 168 -8.92 5.79 17.96
N GLN A 169 -8.86 4.72 18.76
CA GLN A 169 -8.22 4.75 20.07
C GLN A 169 -6.74 5.14 20.00
N ALA A 170 -6.03 4.67 18.95
CA ALA A 170 -4.63 5.00 18.73
C ALA A 170 -4.39 6.47 18.36
N PHE A 171 -5.32 7.14 17.67
CA PHE A 171 -5.13 8.52 17.17
C PHE A 171 -5.91 9.61 17.91
N GLN A 172 -7.02 9.24 18.54
CA GLN A 172 -7.97 10.20 19.15
C GLN A 172 -8.40 9.81 20.56
N GLY A 173 -8.21 8.54 20.95
CA GLY A 173 -8.61 8.04 22.26
C GLY A 173 -7.48 8.04 23.29
N GLU A 174 -7.54 7.07 24.21
CA GLU A 174 -6.63 6.98 25.36
C GLU A 174 -5.16 6.83 24.96
N ARG A 175 -4.90 6.38 23.73
CA ARG A 175 -3.57 6.11 23.20
C ARG A 175 -3.05 7.18 22.24
N ALA A 176 -3.79 8.26 22.01
CA ALA A 176 -3.42 9.34 21.08
C ALA A 176 -2.03 9.94 21.36
N ASN A 177 -1.60 9.96 22.63
CA ASN A 177 -0.27 10.46 23.00
C ASN A 177 0.88 9.66 22.38
N LEU A 178 0.67 8.38 22.04
CA LEU A 178 1.68 7.52 21.44
C LEU A 178 1.91 7.85 19.97
N THR A 179 0.88 8.31 19.25
CA THR A 179 0.91 8.54 17.80
C THR A 179 0.90 10.02 17.41
N LYS A 180 0.86 10.94 18.38
CA LYS A 180 0.74 12.40 18.15
C LYS A 180 1.81 13.03 17.24
N HIS A 181 2.93 12.35 17.02
CA HIS A 181 4.05 12.85 16.23
C HIS A 181 4.05 12.31 14.78
N VAL A 182 3.15 11.38 14.44
CA VAL A 182 2.95 10.87 13.08
C VAL A 182 1.62 11.37 12.52
N LYS A 183 1.40 11.22 11.21
CA LYS A 183 0.21 11.75 10.53
C LYS A 183 -0.56 10.67 9.78
N LEU A 184 -1.70 10.26 10.34
CA LEU A 184 -2.72 9.52 9.60
C LEU A 184 -3.36 10.46 8.57
N ALA A 185 -2.98 10.33 7.31
CA ALA A 185 -3.46 11.16 6.21
C ALA A 185 -4.78 10.65 5.63
N ASN A 186 -4.90 9.32 5.50
CA ASN A 186 -6.04 8.66 4.90
C ASN A 186 -6.31 7.32 5.56
N VAL A 187 -7.53 6.84 5.41
CA VAL A 187 -7.93 5.47 5.73
C VAL A 187 -8.44 4.85 4.43
N GLU A 188 -7.88 3.71 4.07
CA GLU A 188 -8.37 2.83 3.00
C GLU A 188 -9.35 1.84 3.62
N ILE A 189 -10.46 1.54 2.94
CA ILE A 189 -11.48 0.62 3.46
C ILE A 189 -11.57 -0.53 2.48
N GLY A 190 -10.85 -1.60 2.80
CA GLY A 190 -10.74 -2.80 1.98
C GLY A 190 -9.72 -2.65 0.87
N ASN A 191 -8.96 -3.72 0.65
CA ASN A 191 -8.00 -3.83 -0.43
C ASN A 191 -8.64 -4.54 -1.63
N GLU A 192 -8.58 -3.89 -2.80
CA GLU A 192 -8.99 -4.48 -4.09
C GLU A 192 -10.36 -5.19 -4.03
N PRO A 193 -11.45 -4.50 -3.62
CA PRO A 193 -12.77 -5.12 -3.43
C PRO A 193 -13.35 -5.73 -4.71
N ASP A 194 -12.83 -5.34 -5.86
CA ASP A 194 -13.13 -5.94 -7.16
C ASP A 194 -12.63 -7.40 -7.28
N PHE A 195 -11.77 -7.88 -6.37
CA PHE A 195 -11.32 -9.28 -6.28
C PHE A 195 -12.06 -10.13 -5.24
N TYR A 196 -13.06 -9.57 -4.54
CA TYR A 196 -13.80 -10.33 -3.52
C TYR A 196 -14.75 -11.38 -4.12
N ASP A 197 -15.09 -11.27 -5.41
CA ASP A 197 -15.92 -12.26 -6.09
C ASP A 197 -15.06 -13.49 -6.45
N PRO A 198 -15.40 -14.69 -5.95
CA PRO A 198 -14.65 -15.92 -6.24
C PRO A 198 -14.66 -16.30 -7.74
N THR A 199 -15.49 -15.65 -8.56
CA THR A 199 -15.53 -15.86 -10.01
C THR A 199 -14.48 -15.06 -10.79
N ARG A 200 -13.73 -14.15 -10.15
CA ARG A 200 -12.69 -13.37 -10.84
C ARG A 200 -11.33 -14.06 -10.78
N SER A 201 -10.98 -14.74 -11.87
CA SER A 201 -9.63 -15.29 -12.12
C SER A 201 -8.79 -14.35 -13.00
N GLY A 202 -8.21 -13.30 -12.39
CA GLY A 202 -7.11 -12.53 -12.96
C GLY A 202 -7.45 -11.42 -13.97
N ILE A 203 -6.38 -10.89 -14.60
CA ILE A 203 -6.33 -9.64 -15.42
C ILE A 203 -7.27 -9.66 -16.63
N GLN A 204 -7.80 -10.82 -17.02
CA GLN A 204 -8.67 -10.99 -18.21
C GLN A 204 -10.13 -11.34 -17.87
N GLY A 205 -10.51 -11.36 -16.60
CA GLY A 205 -11.91 -11.54 -16.21
C GLY A 205 -12.75 -10.30 -16.55
N PRO A 206 -14.04 -10.43 -16.93
CA PRO A 206 -14.94 -9.29 -16.91
C PRO A 206 -14.86 -8.66 -15.51
N TYR A 207 -14.84 -7.32 -15.42
CA TYR A 207 -14.95 -6.61 -14.14
C TYR A 207 -16.02 -7.33 -13.32
N GLY A 208 -15.64 -7.80 -12.12
CA GLY A 208 -16.56 -8.51 -11.23
C GLY A 208 -17.87 -7.75 -11.16
N LYS A 209 -19.01 -8.47 -11.04
CA LYS A 209 -20.32 -7.83 -11.03
C LYS A 209 -20.21 -6.59 -10.11
N PRO A 210 -20.57 -5.39 -10.59
CA PRO A 210 -20.52 -4.21 -9.74
C PRO A 210 -21.22 -4.60 -8.44
N LEU A 211 -20.63 -4.26 -7.30
CA LEU A 211 -21.18 -4.48 -5.96
C LEU A 211 -22.49 -3.68 -5.80
N ASN A 212 -23.48 -3.97 -6.63
CA ASN A 212 -24.72 -3.23 -6.84
C ASN A 212 -25.71 -3.43 -5.69
N ASN A 213 -25.44 -4.40 -4.81
CA ASN A 213 -26.21 -4.67 -3.60
C ASN A 213 -25.46 -4.36 -2.29
N LEU A 214 -24.19 -3.93 -2.36
CA LEU A 214 -23.50 -3.29 -1.24
C LEU A 214 -23.58 -1.80 -1.48
N ILE A 215 -24.70 -1.18 -1.10
CA ILE A 215 -24.66 0.24 -0.79
C ILE A 215 -23.64 0.36 0.35
N PHE A 216 -22.44 0.85 0.03
CA PHE A 216 -21.44 1.31 0.99
C PHE A 216 -21.99 2.54 1.69
N ASP A 217 -23.02 2.33 2.50
CA ASP A 217 -23.46 3.35 3.40
C ASP A 217 -22.45 3.36 4.55
N LEU A 218 -21.49 4.27 4.49
CA LEU A 218 -20.58 4.52 5.60
C LEU A 218 -21.38 4.67 6.92
N ASN A 219 -22.60 5.21 6.87
CA ASN A 219 -23.46 5.35 8.05
C ASN A 219 -23.89 4.00 8.66
N ILE A 220 -23.93 2.91 7.88
CA ILE A 220 -24.21 1.55 8.37
C ILE A 220 -22.95 0.90 8.98
N TYR A 221 -21.76 1.19 8.44
CA TYR A 221 -20.50 0.57 8.88
C TYR A 221 -19.84 1.26 10.06
N VAL A 222 -20.00 2.58 10.23
CA VAL A 222 -19.42 3.33 11.37
C VAL A 222 -20.49 3.88 12.34
N GLY A 223 -21.78 3.65 12.08
CA GLY A 223 -22.87 4.13 12.93
C GLY A 223 -22.98 5.66 12.94
N ASN A 224 -23.27 6.27 14.10
CA ASN A 224 -23.36 7.74 14.28
C ASN A 224 -22.00 8.47 14.15
N TRP A 225 -20.94 7.78 13.71
CA TRP A 225 -19.60 8.30 13.58
C TRP A 225 -19.27 8.50 12.10
N CYS A 226 -19.16 9.76 11.66
CA CYS A 226 -18.71 10.07 10.31
C CYS A 226 -17.21 10.40 10.36
N PHE A 227 -16.39 9.78 9.50
CA PHE A 227 -15.01 10.22 9.27
C PHE A 227 -15.05 11.39 8.30
N GLN A 228 -14.97 12.62 8.81
CA GLN A 228 -14.84 13.80 7.96
C GLN A 228 -13.36 14.14 7.77
N VAL A 229 -12.83 13.95 6.56
CA VAL A 229 -11.57 14.56 6.14
C VAL A 229 -11.90 16.01 5.77
N LEU A 230 -11.81 16.93 6.74
CA LEU A 230 -12.07 18.35 6.49
C LEU A 230 -10.95 18.94 5.63
N THR A 231 -11.22 19.14 4.34
CA THR A 231 -10.36 19.91 3.43
C THR A 231 -10.60 21.40 3.61
N ALA A 232 -9.93 22.00 4.60
CA ALA A 232 -9.34 23.35 4.59
C ALA A 232 -8.96 23.79 6.02
N GLY A 233 -7.70 24.15 6.22
CA GLY A 233 -7.29 25.07 7.30
C GLY A 233 -6.89 24.46 8.65
N THR A 234 -7.45 23.34 9.09
CA THR A 234 -7.01 22.67 10.33
C THR A 234 -7.02 21.16 10.16
N SER A 235 -5.85 20.59 9.90
CA SER A 235 -5.61 19.15 9.74
C SER A 235 -5.83 18.40 11.07
N ARG A 236 -7.07 18.27 11.51
CA ARG A 236 -7.47 17.36 12.58
C ARG A 236 -8.56 16.44 12.04
N LEU A 237 -8.29 15.14 12.06
CA LEU A 237 -9.32 14.11 11.99
C LEU A 237 -10.13 14.24 13.28
N GLN A 238 -11.42 14.59 13.19
CA GLN A 238 -12.32 14.62 14.35
C GLN A 238 -13.40 13.55 14.19
N MET A 239 -13.54 12.68 15.19
CA MET A 239 -14.76 11.92 15.40
C MET A 239 -15.79 12.83 16.08
N LEU A 240 -16.84 13.21 15.36
CA LEU A 240 -17.96 13.99 15.90
C LEU A 240 -19.22 13.12 16.04
N PRO A 241 -19.99 13.24 17.13
CA PRO A 241 -21.34 12.70 17.18
C PRO A 241 -22.25 13.48 16.21
N ARG A 242 -23.20 12.78 15.58
CA ARG A 242 -24.16 13.35 14.60
C ARG A 242 -24.90 14.62 15.07
N THR A 243 -25.04 14.83 16.37
CA THR A 243 -25.71 16.00 16.96
C THR A 243 -24.86 17.28 16.94
N ALA A 244 -23.58 17.21 16.56
CA ALA A 244 -22.69 18.37 16.49
C ALA A 244 -22.76 19.14 15.16
N PHE A 245 -23.59 18.73 14.20
CA PHE A 245 -23.74 19.42 12.92
C PHE A 245 -24.85 20.48 13.00
N ILE A 246 -24.45 21.75 12.97
CA ILE A 246 -25.32 22.87 12.58
C ILE A 246 -25.52 22.74 11.06
N GLN A 247 -26.79 22.85 10.62
CA GLN A 247 -27.21 22.92 9.22
C GLN A 247 -26.25 23.77 8.38
N GLU A 248 -25.75 23.19 7.28
CA GLU A 248 -25.15 23.96 6.20
C GLU A 248 -26.21 24.93 5.64
N PRO A 249 -25.87 26.21 5.42
CA PRO A 249 -26.72 27.12 4.66
C PRO A 249 -26.74 26.68 3.19
N SER A 250 -27.94 26.53 2.65
CA SER A 250 -28.22 26.35 1.23
C SER A 250 -27.53 27.43 0.40
N PHE A 251 -26.65 27.02 -0.52
CA PHE A 251 -26.14 27.91 -1.57
C PHE A 251 -27.06 27.84 -2.80
N ILE A 252 -27.66 28.98 -3.12
CA ILE A 252 -28.12 29.37 -4.46
C ILE A 252 -26.88 29.72 -5.29
#